data_AF-J9GC97-F1
#
_entry.id   AF-J9GC97-F1
#
_cell.length_a   1.000
_cell.length_b   1.000
_cell.length_c   1.000
_cell.angle_alpha   90.00
_cell.angle_beta   90.00
_cell.angle_gamma   90.00
#
_symmetry.space_group_name_H-M   'P 1'
#
loop_
_entity.id
_entity.type
_entity.pdbx_description
1 polymer ?
#
loop_
_entity_poly.entity_id
_entity_poly.type
_entity_poly.pdbx_seq_one_letter_code
_entity_poly.pdbx_strand_id
1 'polypeptide(L)'
;MYNYTNMRRFSIHFFILTIIASVMMQACDGLDENYSTNPTHRLSFSTDTLSFDTVFSTIGSATKQFMIYNHNSDPLNIESIMLASGEATGFRINVDGRKGSNFNNVGILAKDSLYVLVEVTV
;
A
#
# COMPACT_ATOMS: atom_id res chain seq x y z
N MET A 1 16.88 3.93 -57.01
CA MET A 1 15.77 3.15 -56.41
C MET A 1 16.05 2.68 -54.96
N TYR A 2 17.28 2.31 -54.58
CA TYR A 2 17.62 1.78 -53.25
C TYR A 2 17.45 2.78 -52.07
N ASN A 3 17.73 4.07 -52.29
CA ASN A 3 17.61 5.09 -51.24
C ASN A 3 16.15 5.41 -50.85
N TYR A 4 15.20 5.27 -51.79
CA TYR A 4 13.78 5.55 -51.54
C TYR A 4 13.13 4.47 -50.67
N THR A 5 13.48 3.20 -50.89
CA THR A 5 13.03 2.07 -50.05
C THR A 5 13.59 2.14 -48.63
N ASN A 6 14.81 2.64 -48.44
CA ASN A 6 15.42 2.78 -47.12
C ASN A 6 14.78 3.92 -46.30
N MET A 7 14.50 5.05 -46.95
CA MET A 7 13.84 6.20 -46.34
C MET A 7 12.38 5.90 -45.95
N ARG A 8 11.67 5.10 -46.76
CA ARG A 8 10.31 4.61 -46.43
C ARG A 8 10.32 3.62 -45.27
N ARG A 9 11.35 2.77 -45.14
CA ARG A 9 11.50 1.88 -43.98
C ARG A 9 11.75 2.67 -42.69
N PHE A 10 12.63 3.67 -42.72
CA PHE A 10 12.90 4.54 -41.57
C PHE A 10 11.63 5.28 -41.11
N SER A 11 10.85 5.82 -42.05
CA SER A 11 9.56 6.47 -41.76
C SER A 11 8.54 5.52 -41.11
N ILE A 12 8.47 4.25 -41.55
CA ILE A 12 7.61 3.24 -40.93
C ILE A 12 8.05 2.92 -39.49
N HIS A 13 9.36 2.83 -39.23
CA HIS A 13 9.87 2.53 -37.88
C HIS A 13 9.61 3.70 -36.93
N PHE A 14 9.76 4.94 -37.40
CA PHE A 14 9.43 6.13 -36.64
C PHE A 14 7.93 6.19 -36.31
N PHE A 15 7.07 5.83 -37.26
CA PHE A 15 5.62 5.78 -37.06
C PHE A 15 5.21 4.70 -36.05
N ILE A 16 5.80 3.50 -36.15
CA ILE A 16 5.59 2.41 -35.18
C ILE A 16 6.05 2.83 -33.78
N LEU A 17 7.23 3.44 -33.66
CA LEU A 17 7.75 3.94 -32.38
C LEU A 17 6.82 4.98 -31.75
N THR A 18 6.27 5.89 -32.57
CA THR A 18 5.33 6.92 -32.11
C THR A 18 4.02 6.32 -31.62
N ILE A 19 3.49 5.29 -32.31
CA ILE A 19 2.30 4.56 -31.86
C ILE A 19 2.56 3.84 -30.54
N ILE A 20 3.68 3.12 -30.42
CA ILE A 20 4.05 2.41 -29.19
C ILE A 20 4.17 3.40 -28.03
N ALA A 21 4.82 4.55 -28.24
CA ALA A 21 4.92 5.60 -27.23
C ALA A 21 3.55 6.14 -26.79
N SER A 22 2.60 6.32 -27.74
CA SER A 22 1.25 6.80 -27.43
C SER A 22 0.43 5.81 -26.59
N VAL A 23 0.61 4.50 -26.79
CA VAL A 23 -0.10 3.47 -26.02
C VAL A 23 0.39 3.41 -24.56
N MET A 24 1.68 3.69 -24.32
CA MET A 24 2.24 3.73 -22.98
C MET A 24 1.70 4.88 -22.10
N MET A 25 1.11 5.92 -22.71
CA MET A 25 0.54 7.06 -21.97
C MET A 25 -0.83 6.76 -21.33
N GLN A 26 -1.51 5.68 -21.73
CA GLN A 26 -2.83 5.31 -21.18
C GLN A 26 -2.77 4.37 -19.96
N ALA A 27 -1.57 4.03 -19.47
CA ALA A 27 -1.41 3.17 -18.29
C ALA A 27 -1.58 3.90 -16.95
N CYS A 28 -1.88 5.20 -16.98
CA CYS A 28 -2.02 6.05 -15.79
C CYS A 28 -3.47 6.52 -15.64
N ASP A 29 -4.41 5.59 -15.54
CA ASP A 29 -5.79 5.91 -15.19
C ASP A 29 -6.26 4.93 -14.11
N GLY A 30 -6.48 5.43 -12.90
CA GLY A 30 -6.81 4.59 -11.73
C GLY A 30 -6.29 5.08 -10.37
N LEU A 31 -5.70 6.27 -10.28
CA LEU A 31 -5.24 6.84 -8.98
C LEU A 31 -6.27 7.79 -8.33
N ASP A 32 -7.39 8.08 -9.01
CA ASP A 32 -8.52 8.78 -8.40
C ASP A 32 -9.32 7.76 -7.57
N GLU A 33 -8.75 7.35 -6.44
CA GLU A 33 -9.38 6.44 -5.48
C GLU A 33 -10.61 7.14 -4.86
N ASN A 34 -11.77 6.99 -5.51
CA ASN A 34 -13.05 7.35 -4.91
C ASN A 34 -13.31 6.41 -3.72
N TYR A 35 -12.79 6.78 -2.56
CA TYR A 35 -13.01 6.04 -1.32
C TYR A 35 -14.50 6.01 -0.99
N SER A 36 -14.98 4.84 -0.60
CA SER A 36 -16.37 4.68 -0.23
C SER A 36 -16.71 5.48 1.03
N THR A 37 -17.80 6.23 0.98
CA THR A 37 -18.38 6.95 2.13
C THR A 37 -19.51 6.15 2.80
N ASN A 38 -19.71 4.90 2.38
CA ASN A 38 -20.78 4.06 2.90
C ASN A 38 -20.48 3.62 4.35
N PRO A 39 -21.32 3.98 5.34
CA PRO A 39 -21.09 3.63 6.74
C PRO A 39 -21.23 2.12 7.04
N THR A 40 -21.75 1.33 6.10
CA THR A 40 -21.85 -0.13 6.26
C THR A 40 -20.54 -0.85 5.92
N HIS A 41 -19.60 -0.20 5.21
CA HIS A 41 -18.31 -0.80 4.91
C HIS A 41 -17.45 -0.87 6.18
N ARG A 42 -16.98 -2.08 6.49
CA ARG A 42 -16.18 -2.38 7.67
C ARG A 42 -14.86 -3.02 7.26
N LEU A 43 -13.83 -2.73 8.04
CA LEU A 43 -12.56 -3.44 8.01
C LEU A 43 -12.66 -4.66 8.93
N SER A 44 -11.92 -5.70 8.60
CA SER A 44 -11.72 -6.85 9.47
C SER A 44 -10.24 -6.99 9.84
N PHE A 45 -9.97 -7.71 10.92
CA PHE A 45 -8.62 -7.90 11.46
C PHE A 45 -8.31 -9.38 11.54
N SER A 46 -7.07 -9.77 11.23
CA SER A 46 -6.65 -11.18 11.37
C SER A 46 -6.61 -11.65 12.82
N THR A 47 -6.42 -10.72 13.76
CA THR A 47 -6.39 -10.98 15.20
C THR A 47 -6.85 -9.73 15.94
N ASP A 48 -7.50 -9.93 17.07
CA ASP A 48 -7.99 -8.88 17.97
C ASP A 48 -7.00 -8.62 19.12
N THR A 49 -6.23 -9.64 19.53
CA THR A 49 -5.30 -9.56 20.66
C THR A 49 -3.93 -10.14 20.32
N LEU A 50 -2.88 -9.34 20.46
CA LEU A 50 -1.48 -9.77 20.34
C LEU A 50 -0.81 -9.79 21.73
N SER A 51 -0.50 -11.00 22.22
CA SER A 51 0.22 -11.20 23.48
C SER A 51 1.71 -11.45 23.25
N PHE A 52 2.59 -10.97 24.12
CA PHE A 52 4.03 -11.26 24.09
C PHE A 52 4.42 -12.00 25.37
N ASP A 53 4.80 -13.27 25.24
CA ASP A 53 5.00 -14.16 26.41
C ASP A 53 6.36 -13.94 27.10
N THR A 54 7.38 -13.52 26.36
CA THR A 54 8.69 -13.16 26.92
C THR A 54 9.36 -12.12 26.04
N VAL A 55 9.78 -11.01 26.66
CA VAL A 55 10.50 -9.91 25.99
C VAL A 55 11.89 -9.83 26.59
N PHE A 56 12.91 -10.15 25.78
CA PHE A 56 14.31 -10.12 26.21
C PHE A 56 14.92 -8.77 25.87
N SER A 57 15.34 -8.00 26.90
CA SER A 57 15.99 -6.70 26.69
C SER A 57 17.38 -6.80 26.05
N THR A 58 18.05 -7.95 26.16
CA THR A 58 19.46 -8.10 25.79
C THR A 58 19.68 -8.70 24.39
N ILE A 59 18.70 -9.40 23.82
CA ILE A 59 18.88 -10.22 22.59
C ILE A 59 18.13 -9.64 21.38
N GLY A 60 17.16 -8.75 21.58
CA GLY A 60 16.46 -8.06 20.50
C GLY A 60 14.97 -7.85 20.80
N SER A 61 14.35 -6.94 20.05
CA SER A 61 12.93 -6.64 20.16
C SER A 61 12.07 -7.76 19.57
N ALA A 62 11.07 -8.20 20.33
CA ALA A 62 10.07 -9.15 19.81
C ALA A 62 9.14 -8.41 18.85
N THR A 63 8.99 -8.90 17.63
CA THR A 63 8.06 -8.34 16.63
C THR A 63 6.98 -9.37 16.31
N LYS A 64 5.71 -8.92 16.34
CA LYS A 64 4.56 -9.68 15.86
C LYS A 64 3.86 -8.92 14.74
N GLN A 65 3.08 -9.62 13.93
CA GLN A 65 2.32 -9.00 12.85
C GLN A 65 0.85 -9.40 12.90
N PHE A 66 0.00 -8.51 12.42
CA PHE A 66 -1.39 -8.81 12.08
C PHE A 66 -1.77 -8.08 10.79
N MET A 67 -2.91 -8.44 10.21
CA MET A 67 -3.40 -7.85 8.98
C MET A 67 -4.74 -7.14 9.20
N ILE A 68 -4.92 -6.05 8.48
CA ILE A 68 -6.19 -5.34 8.31
C ILE A 68 -6.69 -5.67 6.91
N TYR A 69 -7.95 -6.07 6.76
CA TYR A 69 -8.52 -6.41 5.46
C TYR A 69 -9.68 -5.48 5.10
N ASN A 70 -9.74 -5.14 3.81
CA ASN A 70 -10.91 -4.57 3.18
C ASN A 70 -11.58 -5.64 2.31
N HIS A 71 -12.57 -6.33 2.87
CA HIS A 71 -13.37 -7.29 2.09
C HIS A 71 -14.46 -6.64 1.22
N ASN A 72 -14.58 -5.31 1.22
CA ASN A 72 -15.58 -4.61 0.42
C ASN A 72 -15.16 -4.55 -1.07
N SER A 73 -16.11 -4.26 -1.96
CA SER A 73 -15.84 -4.07 -3.40
C SER A 73 -15.23 -2.71 -3.73
N ASP A 74 -15.22 -1.79 -2.77
CA ASP A 74 -14.81 -0.42 -2.94
C ASP A 74 -13.57 -0.14 -2.08
N PRO A 75 -12.66 0.75 -2.52
CA PRO A 75 -11.54 1.18 -1.70
C PRO A 75 -12.04 1.96 -0.47
N LEU A 76 -11.30 1.85 0.63
CA LEU A 76 -11.60 2.56 1.88
C LEU A 76 -10.42 3.43 2.31
N ASN A 77 -10.74 4.56 2.94
CA ASN A 77 -9.76 5.41 3.61
C ASN A 77 -9.89 5.23 5.13
N ILE A 78 -8.81 4.80 5.77
CA ILE A 78 -8.73 4.74 7.22
C ILE A 78 -8.33 6.13 7.71
N GLU A 79 -9.26 6.83 8.38
CA GLU A 79 -9.03 8.20 8.84
C GLU A 79 -7.84 8.29 9.78
N SER A 80 -7.74 7.37 10.75
CA SER A 80 -6.67 7.36 11.74
C SER A 80 -6.35 5.95 12.24
N ILE A 81 -5.06 5.63 12.32
CA ILE A 81 -4.49 4.49 13.04
C ILE A 81 -3.53 5.06 14.08
N MET A 82 -3.74 4.78 15.35
CA MET A 82 -2.90 5.30 16.41
C MET A 82 -2.62 4.28 17.51
N LEU A 83 -1.42 4.34 18.06
CA LEU A 83 -1.12 3.76 19.37
C LEU A 83 -1.79 4.63 20.43
N ALA A 84 -2.73 4.08 21.19
CA ALA A 84 -3.51 4.84 22.18
C ALA A 84 -2.64 5.58 23.22
N SER A 85 -1.50 4.98 23.59
CA SER A 85 -0.53 5.58 24.52
C SER A 85 0.64 6.27 23.82
N GLY A 86 0.58 6.45 22.50
CA GLY A 86 1.64 7.02 21.68
C GLY A 86 2.97 6.26 21.83
N GLU A 87 4.08 7.01 21.80
CA GLU A 87 5.44 6.47 21.98
C GLU A 87 5.83 6.27 23.45
N ALA A 88 4.96 6.61 24.39
CA ALA A 88 5.26 6.49 25.82
C ALA A 88 5.23 5.04 26.31
N THR A 89 4.58 4.14 25.57
CA THR A 89 4.56 2.71 25.85
C THR A 89 5.61 2.00 25.03
N GLY A 90 6.27 1.00 25.61
CA GLY A 90 7.33 0.18 25.00
C GLY A 90 6.90 -0.66 23.80
N PHE A 91 6.18 -0.06 22.85
CA PHE A 91 5.73 -0.62 21.60
C PHE A 91 5.99 0.39 20.48
N ARG A 92 6.37 -0.11 19.32
CA ARG A 92 6.39 0.62 18.07
C ARG A 92 5.53 -0.12 17.06
N ILE A 93 4.85 0.63 16.19
CA ILE A 93 4.11 0.03 15.09
C ILE A 93 4.64 0.49 13.74
N ASN A 94 4.47 -0.40 12.77
CA ASN A 94 4.65 -0.10 11.37
C ASN A 94 3.37 -0.51 10.64
N VAL A 95 2.81 0.42 9.88
CA VAL A 95 1.63 0.20 9.05
C VAL A 95 2.07 0.25 7.60
N ASP A 96 2.04 -0.91 6.95
CA ASP A 96 2.35 -1.08 5.52
C ASP A 96 3.67 -0.42 5.09
N GLY A 97 4.74 -0.69 5.84
CA GLY A 97 6.08 -0.15 5.61
C GLY A 97 6.37 1.18 6.29
N ARG A 98 5.36 1.92 6.78
CA ARG A 98 5.55 3.20 7.47
C ARG A 98 5.66 3.02 8.97
N LYS A 99 6.75 3.47 9.58
CA LYS A 99 6.95 3.46 11.05
C LYS A 99 6.38 4.73 11.68
N GLY A 100 5.76 4.61 12.86
CA GLY A 100 5.20 5.75 13.59
C GLY A 100 4.22 5.31 14.68
N SER A 101 3.72 6.27 15.44
CA SER A 101 2.71 6.06 16.48
C SER A 101 1.32 6.57 16.07
N ASN A 102 1.23 7.32 14.96
CA ASN A 102 0.01 7.87 14.40
C ASN A 102 0.12 7.88 12.86
N PHE A 103 -0.93 7.45 12.19
CA PHE A 103 -1.06 7.43 10.74
C PHE A 103 -2.44 7.95 10.37
N ASN A 104 -2.51 8.89 9.44
CA ASN A 104 -3.77 9.45 8.97
C ASN A 104 -3.93 9.17 7.49
N ASN A 105 -5.19 9.06 7.04
CA ASN A 105 -5.56 8.86 5.64
C ASN A 105 -4.81 7.69 5.00
N VAL A 106 -4.95 6.51 5.60
CA VAL A 106 -4.35 5.28 5.08
C VAL A 106 -5.36 4.61 4.14
N GLY A 107 -5.12 4.70 2.84
CA GLY A 107 -5.90 4.02 1.82
C GLY A 107 -5.69 2.50 1.84
N ILE A 108 -6.76 1.76 1.61
CA ILE A 108 -6.76 0.31 1.39
C ILE A 108 -7.68 -0.01 0.21
N LEU A 109 -7.12 -0.66 -0.82
CA LEU A 109 -7.84 -0.96 -2.05
C LEU A 109 -8.98 -1.97 -1.81
N ALA A 110 -9.89 -2.05 -2.78
CA ALA A 110 -10.96 -3.03 -2.77
C ALA A 110 -10.38 -4.46 -2.76
N LYS A 111 -10.93 -5.32 -1.90
CA LYS A 111 -10.51 -6.73 -1.75
C LYS A 111 -9.02 -6.90 -1.38
N ASP A 112 -8.43 -5.90 -0.74
CA ASP A 112 -7.02 -5.88 -0.38
C ASP A 112 -6.79 -5.89 1.15
N SER A 113 -5.53 -5.82 1.55
CA SER A 113 -5.08 -5.93 2.94
C SER A 113 -3.84 -5.10 3.23
N LEU A 114 -3.66 -4.70 4.48
CA LEU A 114 -2.48 -4.01 4.98
C LEU A 114 -1.82 -4.87 6.06
N TYR A 115 -0.49 -4.87 6.10
CA TYR A 115 0.27 -5.47 7.20
C TYR A 115 0.52 -4.43 8.30
N VAL A 116 0.35 -4.86 9.55
CA VAL A 116 0.75 -4.11 10.73
C VAL A 116 1.76 -4.91 11.52
N LEU A 117 2.95 -4.37 11.69
CA LEU A 117 3.99 -4.93 12.54
C LEU A 117 3.97 -4.20 13.88
N VAL A 118 4.03 -4.96 14.96
CA VAL A 118 4.10 -4.48 16.34
C VAL A 118 5.40 -4.98 16.95
N GLU A 119 6.28 -4.06 17.27
CA GLU A 119 7.59 -4.30 17.87
C GLU A 119 7.56 -3.89 19.34
N VAL A 120 8.05 -4.74 20.24
CA VAL A 120 8.25 -4.37 21.65
C VAL A 120 9.60 -3.69 21.83
N THR A 121 9.61 -2.53 22.48
CA THR A 121 10.82 -1.79 22.84
C THR A 121 10.94 -1.72 24.36
N VAL A 122 11.98 -2.37 24.89
CA VAL A 122 12.35 -2.42 26.31
C VAL A 122 13.51 -1.51 26.62
#